data_AF-A0A7Z9LQJ9-F1
#
_entry.id   AF-A0A7Z9LQJ9-F1
#
_cell.length_a   1.000
_cell.length_b   1.000
_cell.length_c   1.000
_cell.angle_alpha   90.00
_cell.angle_beta   90.00
_cell.angle_gamma   90.00
#
_symmetry.space_group_name_H-M   'P 1'
#
loop_
_entity.id
_entity.type
_entity.pdbx_description
1 polymer ?
#
loop_
_entity_poly.entity_id
_entity_poly.type
_entity_poly.pdbx_seq_one_letter_code
_entity_poly.pdbx_strand_id
1 'polypeptide(L)'
;MLNSKERPDIWKREQSPYAYDLEHVGMEFTEMSRVEYDSSAETAATASYKSKASLDQMFIYDTEGFGRGNMGHTFGDTLTTDERSAIMEFLKSLSGPDM
;
A
#
# COMPACT_ATOMS: atom_id res chain seq x y z
N MET A 1 -3.04 -8.32 -1.83
CA MET A 1 -2.96 -9.58 -1.05
C MET A 1 -3.27 -10.78 -1.92
N LEU A 2 -4.49 -10.87 -2.48
CA LEU A 2 -4.89 -11.99 -3.33
C LEU A 2 -3.99 -12.15 -4.56
N ASN A 3 -3.52 -11.06 -5.15
CA ASN A 3 -2.48 -11.07 -6.20
C ASN A 3 -1.15 -10.67 -5.60
N SER A 4 -0.14 -11.54 -5.67
CA SER A 4 1.20 -11.18 -5.21
C SER A 4 1.97 -10.34 -6.21
N LYS A 5 1.68 -10.52 -7.50
CA LYS A 5 2.39 -9.88 -8.61
C LYS A 5 2.05 -8.40 -8.79
N GLU A 6 0.94 -7.96 -8.22
CA GLU A 6 0.46 -6.56 -8.26
C GLU A 6 0.81 -5.78 -6.99
N ARG A 7 1.60 -6.37 -6.08
CA ARG A 7 2.03 -5.67 -4.87
C ARG A 7 3.14 -4.69 -5.24
N PRO A 8 2.99 -3.38 -4.99
CA PRO A 8 4.05 -2.42 -5.25
C PRO A 8 5.20 -2.61 -4.26
N ASP A 9 6.42 -2.39 -4.72
CA ASP A 9 7.61 -2.44 -3.86
C ASP A 9 7.77 -1.16 -3.04
N ILE A 10 7.43 -0.02 -3.65
CA ILE A 10 7.40 1.29 -3.00
C ILE A 10 6.10 1.99 -3.36
N TRP A 11 5.41 2.49 -2.35
CA TRP A 11 4.12 3.16 -2.55
C TRP A 11 3.90 4.25 -1.52
N LYS A 12 3.14 5.26 -1.92
CA LYS A 12 2.70 6.36 -1.06
C LYS A 12 1.19 6.30 -0.90
N ARG A 13 0.73 6.24 0.35
CA ARG A 13 -0.70 6.28 0.67
C ARG A 13 -1.24 7.70 0.63
N GLU A 14 -2.50 7.85 0.27
CA GLU A 14 -3.19 9.13 0.34
C GLU A 14 -3.30 9.62 1.80
N GLN A 15 -3.20 10.93 2.02
CA GLN A 15 -3.14 11.51 3.37
C GLN A 15 -4.53 11.67 3.99
N SER A 16 -5.57 11.74 3.16
CA SER A 16 -6.95 11.82 3.63
C SER A 16 -7.30 10.60 4.48
N PRO A 17 -7.92 10.79 5.67
CA PRO A 17 -8.39 9.67 6.47
C PRO A 17 -9.55 8.90 5.82
N TYR A 18 -10.14 9.45 4.75
CA TYR A 18 -11.25 8.85 4.00
C TYR A 18 -10.80 8.14 2.73
N ALA A 19 -9.49 8.09 2.44
CA ALA A 19 -8.97 7.50 1.22
C ALA A 19 -8.91 5.96 1.34
N TYR A 20 -10.03 5.33 1.01
CA TYR A 20 -10.20 3.90 1.05
C TYR A 20 -10.80 3.39 -0.26
N ASP A 21 -10.10 2.45 -0.89
CA ASP A 21 -10.54 1.77 -2.10
C ASP A 21 -11.50 0.63 -1.71
N LEU A 22 -12.79 0.84 -1.95
CA LEU A 22 -13.84 -0.15 -1.69
C LEU A 22 -13.88 -1.28 -2.73
N GLU A 23 -13.26 -1.10 -3.90
CA GLU A 23 -13.18 -2.14 -4.93
C GLU A 23 -12.12 -3.17 -4.56
N HIS A 24 -10.92 -2.72 -4.21
CA HIS A 24 -9.77 -3.57 -3.86
C HIS A 24 -9.60 -3.80 -2.36
N VAL A 25 -10.48 -3.23 -1.53
CA VAL A 25 -10.54 -3.38 -0.06
C VAL A 25 -9.21 -3.03 0.59
N GLY A 26 -8.83 -1.75 0.50
CA GLY A 26 -7.55 -1.28 1.00
C GLY A 26 -7.41 0.24 1.01
N MET A 27 -6.24 0.73 1.43
CA MET A 27 -5.92 2.16 1.34
C MET A 27 -5.67 2.53 -0.12
N GLU A 28 -6.12 3.72 -0.52
CA GLU A 28 -5.67 4.30 -1.79
C GLU A 28 -4.17 4.61 -1.73
N PHE A 29 -3.45 4.24 -2.78
CA PHE A 29 -2.03 4.49 -2.89
C PHE A 29 -1.60 4.78 -4.33
N THR A 30 -0.41 5.35 -4.45
CA THR A 30 0.30 5.52 -5.71
C THR A 30 1.62 4.78 -5.64
N GLU A 31 1.94 4.00 -6.67
CA GLU A 31 3.26 3.38 -6.81
C GLU A 31 4.31 4.46 -7.05
N MET A 32 5.51 4.26 -6.51
CA MET A 32 6.61 5.20 -6.57
C MET A 32 7.88 4.48 -7.04
N SER A 33 8.70 5.13 -7.85
CA SER A 33 10.00 4.59 -8.23
C SER A 33 11.03 4.72 -7.10
N ARG A 34 12.06 3.86 -7.12
CA ARG A 34 13.20 3.96 -6.18
C ARG A 34 13.86 5.34 -6.21
N VAL A 35 14.01 5.95 -7.39
CA VAL A 35 14.63 7.27 -7.54
C VAL A 35 13.82 8.37 -6.86
N GLU A 36 12.49 8.34 -6.98
CA GLU A 36 11.60 9.29 -6.31
C GLU A 36 11.63 9.12 -4.78
N TYR A 37 11.66 7.87 -4.31
CA TYR A 37 11.79 7.54 -2.90
C TYR A 37 13.10 8.08 -2.31
N ASP A 38 14.23 7.80 -2.96
CA ASP A 38 15.55 8.19 -2.49
C ASP A 38 15.66 9.72 -2.39
N SER A 39 15.14 10.44 -3.39
CA SER A 39 15.08 11.91 -3.36
C SER A 39 14.24 12.46 -2.21
N SER A 40 13.08 11.84 -1.93
CA SER A 40 12.22 12.20 -0.79
C SER A 40 12.92 11.90 0.55
N ALA A 41 13.59 10.75 0.64
CA ALA A 41 14.30 10.31 1.84
C ALA A 41 15.49 11.23 2.17
N GLU A 42 16.29 11.64 1.18
CA GLU A 42 17.39 12.59 1.35
C GLU A 42 16.88 13.95 1.85
N THR A 43 15.77 14.43 1.28
CA THR A 43 15.13 15.68 1.71
C THR A 43 14.66 15.57 3.16
N ALA A 44 13.99 14.46 3.53
CA ALA A 44 13.52 14.22 4.88
C ALA A 44 14.64 14.04 5.91
N ALA A 45 15.79 13.48 5.50
CA ALA A 45 16.95 13.25 6.36
C ALA A 45 17.66 14.55 6.78
N THR A 46 17.59 15.59 5.95
CA THR A 46 18.15 16.93 6.26
C THR A 46 17.13 17.87 6.89
N ALA A 47 15.84 17.51 6.85
CA ALA A 47 14.77 18.34 7.39
C ALA A 47 14.67 18.23 8.92
N SER A 48 14.09 19.26 9.55
CA SER A 48 13.83 19.24 10.98
C SER A 48 12.75 18.22 11.35
N TYR A 49 12.84 17.69 12.57
CA TYR A 49 11.82 16.79 13.12
C TYR A 49 10.42 17.42 13.05
N LYS A 50 9.44 16.66 12.53
CA LYS A 50 8.06 17.09 12.24
C LYS A 50 7.91 18.20 11.20
N SER A 51 8.94 18.50 10.41
CA SER A 51 8.77 19.29 9.20
C SER A 51 7.79 18.61 8.22
N LYS A 52 7.25 19.37 7.27
CA LYS A 52 6.38 18.82 6.21
C LYS A 52 7.05 17.66 5.46
N ALA A 53 8.35 17.80 5.13
CA ALA A 53 9.11 16.76 4.46
C ALA A 53 9.23 15.48 5.30
N SER A 54 9.54 15.62 6.60
CA SER A 54 9.60 14.47 7.51
C SER A 54 8.24 13.79 7.68
N LEU A 55 7.15 14.57 7.75
CA LEU A 55 5.80 14.02 7.85
C LEU A 55 5.38 13.32 6.56
N ASP A 56 5.67 13.90 5.39
CA ASP A 56 5.35 13.30 4.09
C ASP A 56 6.07 11.96 3.89
N GLN A 57 7.33 11.85 4.35
CA GLN A 57 8.08 10.61 4.29
C GLN A 57 7.42 9.46 5.08
N MET A 58 6.66 9.77 6.14
CA MET A 58 5.94 8.75 6.92
C MET A 58 4.76 8.13 6.17
N PHE A 59 4.33 8.72 5.04
CA PHE A 59 3.28 8.16 4.18
C PHE A 59 3.82 7.29 3.04
N ILE A 60 5.14 7.19 2.91
CA ILE A 60 5.79 6.35 1.90
C ILE A 60 6.29 5.06 2.56
N TYR A 61 5.92 3.93 1.98
CA TYR A 61 6.35 2.62 2.43
C TYR A 61 7.29 2.00 1.40
N ASP A 62 8.44 1.52 1.88
CA ASP A 62 9.45 0.80 1.10
C ASP A 62 9.59 -0.61 1.65
N THR A 63 9.29 -1.60 0.80
CA THR A 63 9.25 -3.01 1.17
C THR A 63 10.63 -3.68 1.15
N GLU A 64 11.64 -3.08 0.51
CA GLU A 64 13.00 -3.62 0.48
C GLU A 64 13.76 -3.34 1.80
N GLY A 65 13.22 -2.46 2.65
CA GLY A 65 13.77 -2.17 3.96
C GLY A 65 13.77 -3.41 4.88
N PHE A 66 14.75 -3.47 5.79
CA PHE A 66 14.88 -4.60 6.73
C PHE A 66 13.58 -4.82 7.52
N GLY A 67 13.01 -6.02 7.39
CA GLY A 67 11.77 -6.42 8.05
C GLY A 67 10.47 -5.87 7.43
N ARG A 68 10.53 -5.31 6.21
CA ARG A 68 9.37 -4.67 5.54
C ARG A 68 8.89 -5.38 4.28
N GLY A 69 9.41 -6.57 3.99
CA GLY A 69 9.09 -7.31 2.77
C GLY A 69 7.57 -7.55 2.61
N ASN A 70 7.07 -7.28 1.41
CA ASN A 70 5.69 -7.57 0.96
C ASN A 70 5.51 -9.00 0.41
N MET A 71 6.50 -9.87 0.65
CA MET A 71 6.61 -11.22 0.13
C MET A 71 5.70 -12.24 0.85
N GLY A 72 5.59 -13.44 0.29
CA GLY A 72 4.80 -14.53 0.86
C GLY A 72 3.31 -14.46 0.53
N HIS A 73 2.49 -15.33 1.12
CA HIS A 73 1.05 -15.42 0.81
C HIS A 73 0.77 -15.48 -0.71
N THR A 74 1.51 -16.31 -1.44
CA THR A 74 1.42 -16.45 -2.90
C THR A 74 0.37 -17.47 -3.34
N PHE A 75 -0.31 -18.14 -2.41
CA PHE A 75 -1.38 -19.09 -2.73
C PHE A 75 -2.54 -18.45 -3.51
N GLY A 76 -2.72 -17.14 -3.41
CA GLY A 76 -3.72 -16.41 -4.19
C GLY A 76 -3.37 -16.31 -5.67
N ASP A 77 -2.11 -16.55 -6.06
CA ASP A 77 -1.64 -16.39 -7.45
C ASP A 77 -2.26 -17.39 -8.43
N THR A 78 -2.73 -18.52 -7.92
CA THR A 78 -3.40 -19.55 -8.73
C THR A 78 -4.86 -19.21 -9.03
N LEU A 79 -5.43 -18.24 -8.32
CA LEU A 79 -6.82 -17.83 -8.50
C LEU A 79 -6.98 -17.05 -9.80
N THR A 80 -8.09 -17.31 -10.48
CA THR A 80 -8.59 -16.50 -11.60
C THR A 80 -9.05 -15.13 -11.11
N THR A 81 -9.23 -14.19 -12.04
CA THR A 81 -9.77 -12.85 -11.73
C THR A 81 -11.15 -12.95 -11.07
N ASP A 82 -12.04 -13.78 -11.61
CA ASP A 82 -13.40 -13.94 -11.10
C ASP A 82 -13.42 -14.50 -9.66
N GLU A 83 -12.56 -15.48 -9.36
CA GLU A 83 -12.43 -16.03 -8.00
C GLU A 83 -11.91 -14.98 -7.02
N ARG A 84 -10.97 -14.13 -7.44
CA ARG A 84 -10.46 -13.03 -6.59
C ARG A 84 -11.56 -12.02 -6.30
N SER A 85 -12.33 -11.62 -7.32
CA SER A 85 -13.48 -10.72 -7.16
C SER A 85 -14.53 -11.31 -6.22
N ALA A 86 -14.85 -12.61 -6.35
CA ALA A 86 -15.78 -13.28 -5.44
C ALA A 86 -15.29 -13.28 -3.98
N ILE A 87 -13.99 -13.50 -3.76
CA ILE A 87 -13.39 -13.40 -2.42
C ILE A 87 -13.46 -11.97 -1.90
N MET A 88 -13.20 -10.95 -2.74
CA MET A 88 -13.31 -9.55 -2.32
C MET A 88 -14.73 -9.21 -1.86
N GLU A 89 -15.76 -9.60 -2.61
CA GLU A 89 -17.15 -9.40 -2.21
C GLU A 89 -17.49 -10.15 -0.92
N PHE A 90 -16.97 -11.36 -0.75
CA PHE A 90 -17.11 -12.09 0.50
C PHE A 90 -16.47 -11.34 1.67
N LEU A 91 -15.26 -10.79 1.52
CA LEU A 91 -14.59 -10.01 2.57
C LEU A 91 -15.37 -8.74 2.97
N LYS A 92 -16.01 -8.07 1.99
CA LYS A 92 -16.90 -6.93 2.27
C LYS A 92 -18.05 -7.35 3.18
N SER A 93 -18.67 -8.51 2.92
CA SER A 93 -19.77 -9.02 3.75
C SER A 93 -19.39 -9.30 5.21
N LEU A 94 -18.12 -9.61 5.49
CA LEU A 94 -17.62 -9.83 6.85
C LEU A 94 -17.42 -8.53 7.64
N SER A 95 -17.33 -7.40 6.94
CA SER A 95 -16.94 -6.11 7.51
C SER A 95 -18.14 -5.30 8.03
N GLY A 96 -19.36 -5.84 7.92
CA GLY A 96 -20.61 -5.25 8.43
C GLY A 96 -21.40 -4.48 7.36
N PRO A 97 -22.65 -4.09 7.66
CA PRO A 97 -23.56 -3.45 6.70
C PRO A 97 -23.20 -2.02 6.29
N ASP A 98 -22.21 -1.40 6.94
CA ASP A 98 -21.85 0.02 6.77
C ASP A 98 -20.51 0.23 6.03
N MET A 99 -20.04 -0.78 5.28
CA MET A 99 -18.91 -0.66 4.34
C MET A 99 -19.37 -0.25 2.95
#